data_AF-A0A6N7D8Q7-F1
#
_entry.id   AF-A0A6N7D8Q7-F1
#
_cell.length_a   1.000
_cell.length_b   1.000
_cell.length_c   1.000
_cell.angle_alpha   90.00
_cell.angle_beta   90.00
_cell.angle_gamma   90.00
#
_symmetry.space_group_name_H-M   'P 1'
#
loop_
_entity.id
_entity.type
_entity.pdbx_description
1 polymer ?
#
loop_
_entity_poly.entity_id
_entity_poly.type
_entity_poly.pdbx_seq_one_letter_code
_entity_poly.pdbx_strand_id
1 'polypeptide(L)'
;MTATHLTITWTTSRARDTYGYPICRLTDPTTGRRWRCYGGGYDMLGTVVADWLEEAHQTRLAALYRSAPYGKWHSRPVGIPGYYHKDHRAMTWRPLRDRIVLDGGQGLASIQRIAEAIGLHLQPVADAKGRSVAFTVTDHGSAEALIASRT
;
A
#
# COMPACT_ATOMS: atom_id res chain seq x y z
N MET A 1 10.27 -14.72 -11.70
CA MET A 1 9.09 -14.48 -10.84
C MET A 1 9.43 -14.95 -9.44
N THR A 2 9.29 -14.06 -8.46
CA THR A 2 9.45 -14.38 -7.04
C THR A 2 8.09 -14.26 -6.36
N ALA A 3 7.79 -15.21 -5.48
CA ALA A 3 6.57 -15.20 -4.68
C ALA A 3 6.92 -14.93 -3.22
N THR A 4 6.30 -13.91 -2.63
CA THR A 4 6.45 -13.56 -1.22
C THR A 4 5.11 -13.76 -0.52
N HIS A 5 5.12 -14.34 0.67
CA HIS A 5 3.92 -14.51 1.48
C HIS A 5 3.93 -13.52 2.64
N LEU A 6 2.92 -12.65 2.71
CA LEU A 6 2.78 -11.67 3.79
C LEU A 6 1.62 -12.08 4.69
N THR A 7 1.82 -12.07 6.00
CA THR A 7 0.81 -12.51 6.97
C THR A 7 0.10 -11.33 7.61
N ILE A 8 -1.21 -11.46 7.81
CA ILE A 8 -2.05 -10.47 8.48
C ILE A 8 -2.45 -10.99 9.85
N THR A 9 -2.30 -10.15 10.87
CA THR A 9 -2.78 -10.42 12.22
C THR A 9 -3.62 -9.26 12.73
N TRP A 10 -4.78 -9.60 13.27
CA TRP A 10 -5.68 -8.67 13.93
C TRP A 10 -5.64 -8.87 15.43
N THR A 11 -5.54 -7.76 16.17
CA THR A 11 -5.67 -7.76 17.63
C THR A 11 -6.40 -6.50 18.09
N THR A 12 -6.61 -6.37 19.39
CA THR A 12 -7.29 -5.22 19.99
C THR A 12 -6.36 -4.62 21.04
N SER A 13 -6.21 -3.29 21.04
CA SER A 13 -5.43 -2.61 22.08
C SER A 13 -6.01 -2.90 23.46
N ARG A 14 -5.14 -3.23 24.43
CA ARG A 14 -5.50 -3.47 25.84
C ARG A 14 -4.76 -2.55 26.80
N ALA A 15 -4.16 -1.47 26.28
CA ALA A 15 -3.47 -0.49 27.11
C ALA A 15 -4.47 0.28 27.97
N ARG A 16 -4.02 0.64 29.19
CA ARG A 16 -4.83 1.16 30.31
C ARG A 16 -5.74 2.33 29.94
N ASP A 17 -5.33 3.17 28.99
CA ASP A 17 -6.06 4.37 28.56
C ASP A 17 -6.40 4.35 27.06
N THR A 18 -6.73 3.17 26.51
CA THR A 18 -7.14 3.03 25.11
C THR A 18 -8.57 2.52 24.99
N TYR A 19 -9.30 3.03 24.00
CA TYR A 19 -10.69 2.64 23.69
C TYR A 19 -10.83 1.23 23.07
N GLY A 20 -9.82 0.37 23.21
CA GLY A 20 -9.87 -0.96 22.60
C GLY A 20 -9.84 -0.92 21.07
N TYR A 21 -9.03 -0.04 20.47
CA TYR A 21 -8.95 0.04 19.01
C TYR A 21 -8.43 -1.27 18.40
N PRO A 22 -8.99 -1.72 17.27
CA PRO A 22 -8.40 -2.82 16.53
C PRO A 22 -7.04 -2.39 15.98
N ILE A 23 -6.15 -3.36 15.86
CA ILE A 23 -4.81 -3.23 15.34
C ILE A 23 -4.69 -4.23 14.20
N CYS A 24 -4.44 -3.72 13.00
CA CYS A 24 -4.09 -4.53 11.84
C CYS A 24 -2.57 -4.57 11.73
N ARG A 25 -2.00 -5.74 11.50
CA ARG A 25 -0.56 -5.91 11.30
C ARG A 25 -0.29 -6.76 10.08
N LEU A 26 0.57 -6.26 9.20
CA LEU A 26 1.18 -7.02 8.13
C LEU A 26 2.60 -7.42 8.58
N THR A 27 2.96 -8.68 8.39
CA THR A 27 4.30 -9.20 8.68
C THR A 27 4.85 -9.92 7.46
N ASP A 28 6.06 -9.54 7.06
CA ASP A 28 6.85 -10.32 6.12
C ASP A 28 7.64 -11.37 6.92
N PRO A 29 7.28 -12.66 6.82
CA PRO A 29 7.95 -13.73 7.56
C PRO A 29 9.37 -13.99 7.05
N THR A 30 9.71 -13.58 5.83
CA THR A 30 11.04 -13.80 5.25
C THR A 30 12.07 -12.83 5.83
N THR A 31 11.67 -11.57 6.05
CA THR A 31 12.54 -10.51 6.58
C THR A 31 12.29 -10.21 8.06
N GLY A 32 11.17 -10.69 8.62
CA GLY A 32 10.71 -10.37 9.98
C GLY A 32 10.15 -8.96 10.14
N ARG A 33 10.08 -8.16 9.06
CA ARG A 33 9.59 -6.78 9.08
C ARG A 33 8.08 -6.73 9.27
N ARG A 34 7.61 -5.66 9.91
CA ARG A 34 6.23 -5.53 10.38
C ARG A 34 5.71 -4.11 10.17
N TRP A 35 4.50 -4.01 9.66
CA TRP A 35 3.75 -2.78 9.47
C TRP A 35 2.45 -2.89 10.25
N ARG A 36 2.00 -1.79 10.85
CA ARG A 36 0.79 -1.80 11.67
C ARG A 36 0.04 -0.49 11.57
N CYS A 37 -1.27 -0.58 11.58
CA CYS A 37 -2.16 0.55 11.79
C CYS A 37 -3.18 0.21 12.90
N TYR A 38 -3.82 1.24 13.44
CA TYR A 38 -4.78 1.12 14.53
C TYR A 38 -5.92 2.12 14.36
N GLY A 39 -7.06 1.84 14.97
CA GLY A 39 -8.23 2.71 14.91
C GLY A 39 -9.36 2.12 14.08
N GLY A 40 -10.07 2.94 13.32
CA GLY A 40 -11.18 2.50 12.46
C GLY A 40 -11.72 3.65 11.62
N GLY A 41 -12.67 3.35 10.73
CA GLY A 41 -13.25 4.33 9.81
C GLY A 41 -12.50 4.52 8.48
N TYR A 42 -11.50 3.68 8.22
CA TYR A 42 -10.74 3.63 6.98
C TYR A 42 -10.33 2.17 6.68
N ASP A 43 -9.86 1.88 5.46
CA ASP A 43 -9.40 0.54 5.10
C ASP A 43 -8.02 0.25 5.68
N MET A 44 -8.02 -0.42 6.84
CA MET A 44 -6.81 -0.78 7.56
C MET A 44 -5.93 -1.81 6.82
N LEU A 45 -6.50 -2.69 5.99
CA LEU A 45 -5.71 -3.60 5.16
C LEU A 45 -4.98 -2.82 4.07
N GLY A 46 -5.71 -1.93 3.39
CA GLY A 46 -5.13 -0.99 2.43
C GLY A 46 -3.97 -0.21 3.04
N THR A 47 -4.12 0.31 4.26
CA THR A 47 -3.07 1.05 4.97
C THR A 47 -1.81 0.21 5.22
N VAL A 48 -1.91 -0.98 5.81
CA VAL A 48 -0.69 -1.77 6.10
C VAL A 48 0.01 -2.28 4.83
N VAL A 49 -0.75 -2.53 3.76
CA VAL A 49 -0.17 -2.89 2.45
C VAL A 49 0.48 -1.67 1.80
N ALA A 50 -0.12 -0.49 1.90
CA ALA A 50 0.45 0.77 1.43
C ALA A 50 1.79 1.06 2.12
N ASP A 51 1.85 0.94 3.45
CA ASP A 51 3.08 1.14 4.23
C ASP A 51 4.21 0.20 3.76
N TRP A 52 3.88 -1.07 3.49
CA TRP A 52 4.83 -2.04 2.96
C TRP A 52 5.31 -1.67 1.55
N LEU A 53 4.41 -1.27 0.64
CA LEU A 53 4.76 -0.86 -0.71
C LEU A 53 5.67 0.37 -0.73
N GLU A 54 5.36 1.38 0.08
CA GLU A 54 6.18 2.59 0.22
C GLU A 54 7.60 2.29 0.67
N GLU A 55 7.74 1.30 1.55
CA GLU A 55 9.04 0.92 2.09
C GLU A 55 9.83 0.00 1.15
N ALA A 56 9.18 -1.00 0.56
CA ALA A 56 9.86 -2.04 -0.23
C ALA A 56 10.02 -1.67 -1.71
N HIS A 57 9.16 -0.81 -2.27
CA HIS A 57 9.05 -0.61 -3.72
C HIS A 57 9.11 0.86 -4.16
N GLN A 58 9.77 1.71 -3.38
CA GLN A 58 9.75 3.15 -3.62
C GLN A 58 10.29 3.58 -4.99
N THR A 59 11.33 2.92 -5.49
CA THR A 59 11.88 3.19 -6.81
C THR A 59 10.84 2.97 -7.91
N ARG A 60 10.04 1.90 -7.82
CA ARG A 60 9.00 1.59 -8.82
C ARG A 60 7.82 2.53 -8.69
N LEU A 61 7.43 2.89 -7.47
CA LEU A 61 6.40 3.91 -7.21
C LEU A 61 6.78 5.27 -7.80
N ALA A 62 8.04 5.69 -7.63
CA ALA A 62 8.53 6.94 -8.21
C ALA A 62 8.56 6.89 -9.75
N ALA A 63 8.91 5.74 -10.35
CA ALA A 63 8.86 5.55 -11.80
C ALA A 63 7.43 5.64 -12.34
N LEU A 64 6.47 4.95 -11.69
CA LEU A 64 5.04 5.05 -12.03
C LEU A 64 4.55 6.49 -11.89
N TYR A 65 4.91 7.18 -10.80
CA TYR A 65 4.48 8.55 -10.60
C TYR A 65 4.95 9.50 -11.73
N ARG A 66 6.12 9.24 -12.32
CA ARG A 66 6.69 10.03 -13.42
C ARG A 66 6.10 9.66 -14.80
N SER A 67 5.45 8.50 -14.94
CA SER A 67 4.97 8.03 -16.24
C SER A 67 3.64 8.67 -16.68
N ALA A 68 2.90 9.30 -15.77
CA ALA A 68 1.61 9.92 -16.08
C ALA A 68 1.51 11.37 -15.58
N PRO A 69 0.62 12.18 -16.17
CA PRO A 69 0.38 13.54 -15.70
C PRO A 69 -0.21 13.55 -14.27
N TYR A 70 0.27 14.46 -13.44
CA TYR A 70 -0.21 14.64 -12.07
C TYR A 70 -1.25 15.78 -11.97
N GLY A 71 -2.13 15.68 -10.99
CA GLY A 71 -3.00 16.77 -10.55
C GLY A 71 -2.40 17.49 -9.35
N LYS A 72 -2.71 18.78 -9.19
CA LYS A 72 -2.31 19.58 -8.02
C LYS A 72 -3.47 19.69 -7.04
N TRP A 73 -3.21 19.55 -5.75
CA TRP A 73 -4.11 19.99 -4.68
C TRP A 73 -3.40 21.01 -3.78
N HIS A 74 -4.16 22.02 -3.37
CA HIS A 74 -3.73 23.01 -2.38
C HIS A 74 -4.42 22.71 -1.05
N SER A 75 -3.67 22.33 -0.01
CA SER A 75 -4.19 22.33 1.35
C SER A 75 -4.17 23.77 1.89
N ARG A 76 -5.34 24.41 1.97
CA ARG A 76 -5.52 25.66 2.72
C ARG A 76 -5.64 25.24 4.20
N PRO A 77 -4.55 25.26 4.99
CA PRO A 77 -3.82 26.49 5.32
C PRO A 77 -2.27 26.40 5.25
N VAL A 78 -1.69 25.28 4.79
CA VAL A 78 -0.23 25.02 4.97
C VAL A 78 0.63 25.42 3.78
N GLY A 79 0.03 25.80 2.64
CA GLY A 79 0.78 26.29 1.46
C GLY A 79 1.69 25.25 0.78
N ILE A 80 1.70 24.00 1.25
CA ILE A 80 2.52 22.93 0.66
C ILE A 80 1.74 22.32 -0.52
N PRO A 81 2.23 22.43 -1.76
CA PRO A 81 1.58 21.78 -2.90
C PRO A 81 1.69 20.26 -2.75
N GLY A 82 0.55 19.58 -2.77
CA GLY A 82 0.46 18.13 -2.93
C GLY A 82 0.19 17.79 -4.38
N TYR A 83 0.88 16.79 -4.91
CA TYR A 83 0.68 16.32 -6.28
C TYR A 83 0.19 14.88 -6.25
N TYR A 84 -1.00 14.63 -6.78
CA TYR A 84 -1.58 13.29 -6.84
C TYR A 84 -1.47 12.74 -8.26
N HIS A 85 -1.33 11.43 -8.35
CA HIS A 85 -1.38 10.75 -9.63
C HIS A 85 -2.82 10.69 -10.15
N LYS A 86 -3.08 11.11 -11.39
CA LYS A 86 -4.45 11.21 -11.91
C LYS A 86 -5.16 9.85 -11.93
N ASP A 87 -4.45 8.80 -12.31
CA ASP A 87 -5.00 7.44 -12.41
C ASP A 87 -4.96 6.68 -11.08
N HIS A 88 -4.18 7.18 -10.12
CA HIS A 88 -3.95 6.54 -8.82
C HIS A 88 -4.10 7.57 -7.70
N ARG A 89 -5.34 7.91 -7.35
CA ARG A 89 -5.65 8.97 -6.36
C ARG A 89 -5.12 8.71 -4.94
N ALA A 90 -4.85 7.46 -4.60
CA ALA A 90 -4.18 7.10 -3.36
C ALA A 90 -2.67 7.44 -3.38
N MET A 91 -2.07 7.72 -4.54
CA MET A 91 -0.65 8.02 -4.68
C MET A 91 -0.40 9.53 -4.69
N THR A 92 0.45 9.99 -3.76
CA THR A 92 0.83 11.40 -3.64
C THR A 92 2.36 11.56 -3.55
N TRP A 93 2.91 12.51 -4.31
CA TRP A 93 4.28 12.94 -4.15
C TRP A 93 4.42 13.95 -3.01
N ARG A 94 5.36 13.71 -2.08
CA ARG A 94 5.71 14.61 -0.98
C ARG A 94 7.07 15.26 -1.24
N PRO A 95 7.12 16.51 -1.74
CA PRO A 95 8.37 17.14 -2.17
C PRO A 95 9.37 17.34 -1.02
N LEU A 96 8.90 17.64 0.20
CA LEU A 96 9.77 17.84 1.36
C LEU A 96 10.50 16.57 1.83
N ARG A 97 10.04 15.39 1.41
CA ARG A 97 10.60 14.10 1.81
C ARG A 97 11.12 13.30 0.61
N ASP A 98 11.09 13.90 -0.59
CA ASP A 98 11.45 13.27 -1.87
C ASP A 98 10.91 11.84 -2.03
N ARG A 99 9.63 11.65 -1.71
CA ARG A 99 9.04 10.31 -1.63
C ARG A 99 7.58 10.28 -2.06
N ILE A 100 7.18 9.16 -2.65
CA ILE A 100 5.79 8.77 -2.79
C ILE A 100 5.24 8.34 -1.43
N VAL A 101 3.98 8.71 -1.19
CA VAL A 101 3.14 8.26 -0.08
C VAL A 101 1.83 7.75 -0.66
N LEU A 102 1.33 6.66 -0.09
CA LEU A 102 0.14 5.94 -0.47
C LEU A 102 -0.92 6.05 0.64
N ASP A 103 -2.10 6.57 0.29
CA ASP A 103 -3.25 6.61 1.18
C ASP A 103 -4.03 5.29 1.09
N GLY A 104 -3.60 4.32 1.90
CA GLY A 104 -4.29 3.04 2.02
C GLY A 104 -5.71 3.13 2.59
N GLY A 105 -6.07 4.25 3.22
CA GLY A 105 -7.42 4.48 3.73
C GLY A 105 -8.48 4.57 2.62
N GLN A 106 -8.07 4.84 1.37
CA GLN A 106 -8.95 4.85 0.20
C GLN A 106 -9.37 3.45 -0.28
N GLY A 107 -8.91 2.39 0.36
CA GLY A 107 -9.33 1.02 0.07
C GLY A 107 -8.23 0.14 -0.50
N LEU A 108 -8.23 -1.13 -0.10
CA LEU A 108 -7.29 -2.16 -0.54
C LEU A 108 -7.29 -2.31 -2.07
N ALA A 109 -8.45 -2.24 -2.72
CA ALA A 109 -8.55 -2.30 -4.18
C ALA A 109 -7.81 -1.14 -4.88
N SER A 110 -7.74 0.04 -4.26
CA SER A 110 -6.94 1.16 -4.76
C SER A 110 -5.45 0.84 -4.69
N ILE A 111 -5.02 0.26 -3.57
CA ILE A 111 -3.63 -0.14 -3.35
C ILE A 111 -3.21 -1.32 -4.23
N GLN A 112 -4.09 -2.29 -4.45
CA GLN A 112 -3.85 -3.42 -5.37
C GLN A 112 -3.62 -2.93 -6.81
N ARG A 113 -4.41 -1.96 -7.30
CA ARG A 113 -4.19 -1.37 -8.63
C ARG A 113 -2.84 -0.67 -8.75
N ILE A 114 -2.39 -0.01 -7.69
CA ILE A 114 -1.05 0.60 -7.66
C ILE A 114 0.03 -0.48 -7.68
N ALA A 115 -0.14 -1.54 -6.87
CA ALA A 115 0.76 -2.68 -6.86
C ALA A 115 0.89 -3.32 -8.25
N GLU A 116 -0.23 -3.55 -8.93
CA GLU A 116 -0.26 -4.08 -10.30
C GLU A 116 0.47 -3.17 -11.28
N ALA A 117 0.26 -1.86 -11.18
CA ALA A 117 0.93 -0.87 -12.03
C ALA A 117 2.45 -0.82 -11.83
N ILE A 118 2.96 -1.22 -10.66
CA ILE A 118 4.41 -1.38 -10.41
C ILE A 118 4.91 -2.83 -10.59
N GLY A 119 4.07 -3.70 -11.16
CA GLY A 119 4.43 -5.07 -11.54
C GLY A 119 4.27 -6.12 -10.44
N LEU A 120 3.48 -5.83 -9.41
CA LEU A 120 3.18 -6.75 -8.31
C LEU A 120 1.73 -7.20 -8.38
N HIS A 121 1.47 -8.50 -8.32
CA HIS A 121 0.12 -9.03 -8.14
C HIS A 121 -0.09 -9.44 -6.69
N LEU A 122 -1.06 -8.79 -6.03
CA LEU A 122 -1.42 -9.02 -4.63
C LEU A 122 -2.70 -9.83 -4.53
N GLN A 123 -2.57 -11.13 -4.27
CA GLN A 123 -3.71 -12.03 -4.07
C GLN A 123 -4.02 -12.19 -2.58
N PRO A 124 -5.18 -11.72 -2.09
CA PRO A 124 -5.60 -11.98 -0.72
C PRO A 124 -5.81 -13.47 -0.48
N VAL A 125 -5.38 -13.94 0.68
CA VAL A 125 -5.68 -15.28 1.19
C VAL A 125 -6.63 -15.11 2.36
N ALA A 126 -7.80 -15.74 2.26
CA ALA A 126 -8.85 -15.64 3.25
C ALA A 126 -8.93 -16.88 4.14
N ASP A 127 -9.35 -16.70 5.40
CA ASP A 127 -9.76 -17.81 6.26
C ASP A 127 -11.12 -18.39 5.82
N ALA A 128 -11.57 -19.44 6.50
CA ALA A 128 -12.87 -20.07 6.23
C ALA A 128 -14.08 -19.12 6.42
N LYS A 129 -13.88 -17.95 7.05
CA LYS A 129 -14.90 -16.92 7.26
C LYS A 129 -14.76 -15.77 6.25
N GLY A 130 -13.90 -15.90 5.24
CA GLY A 130 -13.68 -14.89 4.21
C GLY A 130 -12.82 -13.71 4.66
N ARG A 131 -12.17 -13.77 5.83
CA ARG A 131 -11.32 -12.69 6.32
C ARG A 131 -9.92 -12.83 5.76
N SER A 132 -9.39 -11.76 5.16
CA SER A 132 -8.01 -11.76 4.69
C SER A 132 -7.04 -11.96 5.86
N VAL A 133 -6.32 -13.08 5.83
CA VAL A 133 -5.31 -13.48 6.82
C VAL A 133 -3.89 -13.44 6.28
N ALA A 134 -3.74 -13.33 4.96
CA ALA A 134 -2.44 -13.16 4.31
C ALA A 134 -2.60 -12.58 2.90
N PHE A 135 -1.46 -12.26 2.27
CA PHE A 135 -1.34 -11.95 0.86
C PHE A 135 -0.26 -12.83 0.24
N THR A 136 -0.58 -13.42 -0.91
CA THR A 136 0.44 -13.96 -1.81
C THR A 136 0.80 -12.88 -2.80
N VAL A 137 2.06 -12.45 -2.77
CA VAL A 137 2.61 -11.43 -3.66
C VAL A 137 3.41 -12.11 -4.75
N THR A 138 3.07 -11.85 -6.00
CA THR A 138 3.87 -12.28 -7.15
C THR A 138 4.54 -11.07 -7.79
N ASP A 139 5.87 -11.06 -7.85
CA ASP A 139 6.63 -10.02 -8.54
C ASP A 139 6.93 -10.45 -9.98
N HIS A 140 6.39 -9.70 -10.93
CA HIS A 140 6.56 -9.90 -12.37
C HIS A 140 7.71 -9.05 -12.95
N GLY A 141 8.39 -8.24 -12.14
CA GLY A 141 9.35 -7.24 -12.61
C GLY A 141 8.67 -5.91 -12.98
N SER A 142 9.43 -4.92 -13.48
CA SER A 142 8.87 -3.64 -13.92
C SER A 142 7.79 -3.82 -15.00
N ALA A 143 6.85 -2.87 -15.09
CA ALA A 143 5.72 -2.93 -16.02
C ALA A 143 6.10 -3.21 -17.50
N GLU A 144 7.32 -2.85 -17.91
CA GLU A 144 7.90 -3.20 -19.22
C GLU A 144 7.99 -4.72 -19.46
N ALA A 145 8.32 -5.53 -18.44
CA ALA A 145 8.37 -6.99 -18.54
C ALA A 145 6.97 -7.63 -18.61
N LEU A 146 5.96 -6.94 -18.06
CA LEU A 146 4.55 -7.39 -18.05
C LEU A 146 3.85 -7.15 -19.39
N ILE A 147 4.25 -6.10 -20.11
CA ILE A 147 3.80 -5.84 -21.49
C ILE A 147 4.48 -6.82 -22.46
N ALA A 148 5.78 -7.08 -22.28
CA ALA A 148 6.54 -8.01 -23.11
C ALA A 148 6.10 -9.49 -22.98
N SER A 149 5.53 -9.89 -21.84
CA SER A 149 5.03 -11.27 -21.62
C SER A 149 3.59 -11.50 -22.11
N ARG A 150 2.91 -10.46 -22.59
CA ARG A 150 1.55 -10.52 -23.15
C ARG A 150 1.52 -10.42 -24.68
N THR A 151 2.68 -10.39 -25.33
CA THR A 151 2.86 -10.35 -26.79
C THR A 151 3.49 -11.66 -27.26
#